data_AF-A0A8H6WAY8-F1
#
_entry.id   AF-A0A8H6WAY8-F1
#
_cell.length_a   1.000
_cell.length_b   1.000
_cell.length_c   1.000
_cell.angle_alpha   90.00
_cell.angle_beta   90.00
_cell.angle_gamma   90.00
#
_symmetry.space_group_name_H-M   'P 1'
#
loop_
_entity.id
_entity.type
_entity.pdbx_description
1 polymer ?
#
loop_
_entity_poly.entity_id
_entity_poly.type
_entity_poly.pdbx_seq_one_letter_code
_entity_poly.pdbx_strand_id
1 'polypeptide(L)'
;MRLTNVARSDMPGPKVYLSWWGASDIAKQKGIYQYTISPYQAKAAPHMFRSYLFNGVRRLSVYALPIIIPTSIYYYVWQAAVKDYHWRNSKEGLLASGGGEE
;
A
#
# COMPACT_ATOMS: atom_id res chain seq x y z
N MET A 1 -17.85 -29.93 -18.79
CA MET A 1 -17.10 -30.91 -18.00
C MET A 1 -18.00 -31.38 -16.86
N ARG A 2 -18.40 -32.66 -16.84
CA ARG A 2 -19.09 -33.22 -15.66
C ARG A 2 -18.06 -33.38 -14.55
N LEU A 3 -18.33 -32.81 -13.39
CA LEU A 3 -17.48 -32.85 -12.19
C LEU A 3 -17.54 -34.23 -11.51
N THR A 4 -17.36 -35.32 -12.27
CA THR A 4 -17.56 -36.69 -11.74
C THR A 4 -16.37 -37.62 -11.95
N ASN A 5 -15.24 -37.14 -12.47
CA ASN A 5 -13.98 -37.86 -12.33
C ASN A 5 -13.06 -37.05 -11.42
N VAL A 6 -12.95 -37.49 -10.17
CA VAL A 6 -11.78 -37.18 -9.32
C VAL A 6 -10.56 -37.55 -10.16
N ALA A 7 -9.65 -36.62 -10.42
CA ALA A 7 -8.37 -36.94 -11.02
C ALA A 7 -7.66 -37.94 -10.09
N ARG A 8 -7.57 -39.22 -10.48
CA ARG A 8 -7.01 -40.31 -9.66
C ARG A 8 -5.53 -40.59 -9.96
N SER A 9 -4.72 -39.55 -10.19
CA SER A 9 -3.28 -39.77 -10.48
C SER A 9 -2.36 -39.62 -9.27
N ASP A 10 -2.79 -38.99 -8.17
CA ASP A 10 -1.90 -38.67 -7.03
C ASP A 10 -2.48 -39.04 -5.66
N MET A 11 -1.60 -39.22 -4.67
CA MET A 11 -1.99 -39.34 -3.26
C MET A 11 -2.79 -38.10 -2.84
N PRO A 12 -3.86 -38.24 -2.02
CA PRO A 12 -4.63 -37.11 -1.52
C PRO A 12 -3.71 -36.05 -0.89
N GLY A 13 -3.68 -34.86 -1.47
CA GLY A 13 -2.92 -33.73 -0.95
C GLY A 13 -3.54 -33.15 0.34
N PRO A 14 -2.77 -32.39 1.13
CA PRO A 14 -3.30 -31.69 2.29
C PRO A 14 -4.38 -30.68 1.88
N LYS A 15 -5.28 -30.33 2.82
CA LYS A 15 -6.26 -29.27 2.60
C LYS A 15 -5.55 -27.94 2.38
N VAL A 16 -5.95 -27.21 1.35
CA VAL A 16 -5.44 -25.88 1.00
C VAL A 16 -6.56 -24.86 0.98
N TYR A 17 -6.23 -23.58 1.13
CA TYR A 17 -7.19 -22.49 1.05
C TYR A 17 -7.39 -21.96 -0.39
N LEU A 18 -6.67 -22.54 -1.37
CA LEU A 18 -6.71 -22.15 -2.77
C LEU A 18 -6.52 -23.37 -3.68
N SER A 19 -7.58 -23.74 -4.38
CA SER A 19 -7.61 -24.85 -5.33
C SER A 19 -7.54 -24.37 -6.78
N TRP A 20 -7.46 -25.34 -7.69
CA TRP A 20 -7.40 -25.10 -9.14
C TRP A 20 -8.75 -24.67 -9.72
N TRP A 21 -8.72 -24.18 -10.96
CA TRP A 21 -9.93 -23.83 -11.71
C TRP A 21 -10.97 -24.95 -11.68
N GLY A 22 -12.21 -24.60 -11.29
CA GLY A 22 -13.32 -25.55 -11.19
C GLY A 22 -13.46 -26.26 -9.83
N ALA A 23 -12.43 -26.22 -8.97
CA ALA A 23 -12.52 -26.59 -7.57
C ALA A 23 -12.74 -25.30 -6.75
N SER A 24 -13.97 -25.07 -6.30
CA SER A 24 -14.32 -23.84 -5.59
C SER A 24 -14.11 -24.02 -4.09
N ASP A 25 -13.00 -23.50 -3.58
CA ASP A 25 -12.79 -23.26 -2.14
C ASP A 25 -13.48 -21.98 -1.65
N ILE A 26 -14.16 -21.28 -2.56
CA ILE A 26 -14.90 -20.05 -2.30
C ILE A 26 -16.38 -20.40 -2.05
N ALA A 27 -17.08 -19.54 -1.29
CA ALA A 27 -18.51 -19.61 -1.10
C ALA A 27 -19.27 -19.77 -2.44
N LYS A 28 -20.29 -20.64 -2.45
CA LYS A 28 -21.08 -20.93 -3.65
C LYS A 28 -21.81 -19.66 -4.13
N GLN A 29 -21.57 -19.27 -5.38
CA GLN A 29 -22.18 -18.10 -6.01
C GLN A 29 -23.30 -18.54 -6.96
N LYS A 30 -24.49 -17.96 -6.86
CA LYS A 30 -25.63 -18.20 -7.75
C LYS A 30 -26.32 -16.87 -8.07
N GLY A 31 -26.69 -16.66 -9.32
CA GLY A 31 -27.45 -15.48 -9.76
C GLY A 31 -26.63 -14.23 -10.05
N ILE A 32 -25.30 -14.34 -10.12
CA ILE A 32 -24.41 -13.23 -10.52
C ILE A 32 -24.11 -13.37 -12.01
N TYR A 33 -24.47 -12.35 -12.79
CA TYR A 33 -24.17 -12.27 -14.23
C TYR A 33 -23.09 -11.21 -14.46
N GLN A 34 -22.02 -11.59 -15.15
CA GLN A 34 -20.91 -10.70 -15.48
C GLN A 34 -20.86 -10.48 -17.00
N TYR A 35 -20.75 -9.22 -17.41
CA TYR A 35 -20.63 -8.82 -18.80
C TYR A 35 -19.26 -8.19 -19.04
N THR A 36 -18.70 -8.42 -20.22
CA THR A 36 -17.42 -7.83 -20.63
C THR A 36 -17.44 -7.58 -22.13
N ILE A 37 -16.61 -6.65 -22.59
CA ILE A 37 -16.42 -6.32 -24.01
C ILE A 37 -15.05 -6.87 -24.43
N SER A 38 -14.93 -7.34 -25.68
CA SER A 38 -13.63 -7.76 -26.21
C SER A 38 -12.64 -6.58 -26.17
N PRO A 39 -11.38 -6.78 -25.74
CA PRO A 39 -10.39 -5.70 -25.68
C PRO A 39 -10.09 -5.10 -27.06
N TYR A 40 -10.33 -5.83 -28.15
CA TYR A 40 -10.18 -5.34 -29.52
C TYR A 40 -11.35 -4.45 -29.98
N GLN A 41 -12.43 -4.39 -29.22
CA GLN A 41 -13.62 -3.57 -29.52
C GLN A 41 -13.65 -2.28 -28.68
N ALA A 42 -12.75 -2.12 -27.71
CA ALA A 42 -12.67 -0.94 -26.86
C ALA A 42 -11.35 -0.19 -27.10
N LYS A 43 -11.35 1.12 -26.82
CA LYS A 43 -10.09 1.89 -26.77
C LYS A 43 -9.25 1.38 -25.60
N ALA A 44 -7.93 1.30 -25.78
CA ALA A 44 -7.02 0.81 -24.75
C ALA A 44 -6.97 1.72 -23.49
N ALA A 45 -7.07 3.05 -23.67
CA ALA A 45 -6.95 4.02 -22.57
C ALA A 45 -7.92 5.21 -22.72
N PRO A 46 -9.25 4.97 -22.70
CA PRO A 46 -10.23 6.04 -22.82
C PRO A 46 -10.13 7.00 -21.63
N HIS A 47 -10.07 8.31 -21.91
CA HIS A 47 -10.05 9.37 -20.91
C HIS A 47 -8.94 9.25 -19.86
N MET A 48 -7.82 8.61 -20.21
CA MET A 48 -6.72 8.32 -19.28
C MET A 48 -6.34 9.55 -18.44
N PHE A 49 -6.00 10.68 -19.06
CA PHE A 49 -5.57 11.88 -18.32
C PHE A 49 -6.63 12.45 -17.38
N ARG A 50 -7.87 12.63 -17.86
CA ARG A 50 -8.98 13.16 -17.05
C ARG A 50 -9.29 12.23 -15.88
N SER A 51 -9.41 10.94 -16.15
CA SER A 51 -9.75 9.93 -15.15
C SER A 51 -8.63 9.74 -14.14
N TYR A 52 -7.36 9.70 -14.56
CA TYR A 52 -6.22 9.55 -13.66
C TYR A 52 -5.99 10.77 -12.78
N LEU A 53 -6.16 11.99 -13.32
CA LEU A 53 -5.97 13.20 -12.52
C LEU A 53 -7.01 13.27 -11.39
N PHE A 54 -8.29 13.18 -11.72
CA PHE A 54 -9.35 13.33 -10.71
C PHE A 54 -9.41 12.13 -9.75
N ASN A 55 -9.26 10.90 -10.24
CA ASN A 55 -9.23 9.74 -9.35
C ASN A 55 -7.93 9.67 -8.55
N GLY A 56 -6.81 10.11 -9.12
CA GLY A 56 -5.51 10.18 -8.44
C GLY A 56 -5.59 11.13 -7.25
N VAL A 57 -6.06 12.36 -7.45
CA VAL A 57 -6.26 13.33 -6.36
C VAL A 57 -7.23 12.80 -5.32
N ARG A 58 -8.38 12.23 -5.73
CA ARG A 58 -9.36 11.64 -4.80
C ARG A 58 -8.77 10.49 -3.97
N ARG A 59 -7.90 9.66 -4.55
CA ARG A 59 -7.26 8.54 -3.83
C ARG A 59 -6.16 9.04 -2.91
N LEU A 60 -5.34 9.99 -3.35
CA LEU A 60 -4.28 10.57 -2.54
C LEU A 60 -4.82 11.33 -1.34
N SER A 61 -5.97 12.01 -1.47
CA SER A 61 -6.57 12.75 -0.35
C SER A 61 -6.98 11.84 0.81
N VAL A 62 -7.41 10.60 0.54
CA VAL A 62 -7.75 9.61 1.58
C VAL A 62 -6.53 9.22 2.41
N TYR A 63 -5.36 9.12 1.79
CA TYR A 63 -4.11 8.73 2.47
C TYR A 63 -3.27 9.92 2.90
N ALA A 64 -3.65 11.15 2.54
CA ALA A 64 -2.87 12.35 2.83
C ALA A 64 -2.66 12.54 4.33
N LEU A 65 -3.73 12.48 5.14
CA LEU A 65 -3.63 12.66 6.60
C LEU A 65 -2.76 11.61 7.30
N PRO A 66 -2.97 10.29 7.12
CA PRO A 66 -2.15 9.29 7.79
C PRO A 66 -0.67 9.30 7.35
N ILE A 67 -0.34 9.91 6.21
CA ILE A 67 1.06 10.10 5.78
C ILE A 67 1.62 11.42 6.31
N ILE A 68 0.92 12.55 6.10
CA ILE A 68 1.42 13.89 6.42
C ILE A 68 1.62 14.05 7.92
N ILE A 69 0.74 13.50 8.77
CA ILE A 69 0.84 13.67 10.22
C ILE A 69 2.12 13.02 10.77
N PRO A 70 2.40 11.72 10.58
CA PRO A 70 3.64 11.13 11.07
C PRO A 70 4.89 11.74 10.44
N THR A 71 4.84 12.04 9.13
CA THR A 71 6.00 12.59 8.42
C THR A 71 6.35 14.00 8.90
N SER A 72 5.34 14.83 9.18
CA SER A 72 5.56 16.19 9.70
C SER A 72 6.09 16.17 11.13
N ILE A 73 5.56 15.28 11.99
CA ILE A 73 6.08 15.08 13.36
C ILE A 73 7.54 14.65 13.31
N TYR A 74 7.86 13.63 12.50
CA TYR A 74 9.22 13.14 12.33
C TYR A 74 10.17 14.26 11.89
N TYR A 75 9.79 15.00 10.86
CA TYR A 75 10.62 16.08 10.31
C TYR A 75 10.86 17.20 11.34
N TYR A 76 9.83 17.57 12.10
CA TYR A 76 9.94 18.59 13.14
C TYR A 76 10.90 18.18 14.26
N VAL A 77 10.75 16.96 14.79
CA VAL A 77 11.62 16.43 15.84
C VAL A 77 13.06 16.32 15.35
N TRP A 78 13.27 15.83 14.14
CA TRP A 78 14.60 15.72 13.55
C TRP A 78 15.28 17.09 13.41
N GLN A 79 14.57 18.10 12.91
CA GLN A 79 15.10 19.46 12.79
C GLN A 79 15.45 20.08 14.16
N ALA A 80 14.62 19.85 15.18
CA ALA A 80 14.91 20.32 16.54
C ALA A 80 16.17 19.64 17.11
N ALA A 81 16.30 18.32 16.94
CA ALA A 81 17.45 17.56 17.40
C ALA A 81 18.76 17.98 16.71
N VAL A 82 18.72 18.20 15.39
CA VAL A 82 19.89 18.67 14.62
C VAL A 82 20.32 20.05 15.08
N LYS A 83 19.38 20.98 15.28
CA LYS A 83 19.68 22.33 15.79
C LYS A 83 20.29 22.30 17.19
N ASP A 84 19.71 21.52 18.09
CA ASP A 84 20.22 21.35 19.46
C ASP A 84 21.63 20.72 19.44
N TYR A 85 21.84 19.68 18.63
CA TYR A 85 23.15 19.06 18.46
C TYR A 85 24.22 20.05 17.97
N HIS A 86 23.90 20.87 16.96
CA HIS A 86 24.84 21.88 16.47
C HIS A 86 25.08 22.99 17.49
N TRP A 87 24.05 23.43 18.22
CA TRP A 87 24.20 24.43 19.27
C TRP A 87 25.10 23.94 20.40
N ARG A 88 24.89 22.72 20.91
CA ARG A 88 25.72 22.14 21.98
C ARG A 88 27.20 21.98 21.60
N ASN A 89 27.47 21.66 20.33
CA ASN A 89 28.83 21.55 19.80
C ASN A 89 29.41 22.89 19.33
N SER A 90 28.66 23.99 19.45
CA SER A 90 29.16 25.34 19.17
C SER A 90 29.91 25.89 20.38
N LYS A 91 30.76 26.89 20.14
CA LYS A 91 31.49 27.59 21.21
C LYS A 91 30.53 28.18 22.26
N GLU A 92 29.41 28.73 21.81
CA GLU A 92 28.38 29.31 22.69
C GLU A 92 27.69 28.24 23.55
N GLY A 93 27.40 27.08 22.98
CA GLY A 93 26.78 25.97 23.71
C GLY A 93 27.72 25.34 24.75
N LEU A 94 29.02 25.26 24.44
CA LEU A 94 30.04 24.78 25.39
C LEU A 94 30.20 25.75 26.58
N LEU A 95 30.21 27.06 26.31
CA LEU A 95 30.24 28.09 27.36
C LEU A 95 28.96 28.07 28.21
N ALA A 96 27.78 27.94 27.59
CA ALA A 96 26.50 27.91 28.27
C ALA A 96 26.25 26.62 29.08
N SER A 97 26.93 25.52 28.74
CA SER A 97 26.84 24.24 29.45
C SER A 97 27.87 24.09 30.59
N GLY A 98 28.62 25.15 30.91
CA GLY A 98 29.53 25.19 32.06
C GLY A 98 30.95 24.69 31.78
N GLY A 99 31.31 24.41 30.51
CA GLY A 99 32.68 23.98 30.14
C GLY A 99 33.76 25.07 30.20
N GLY A 100 33.46 26.21 30.82
CA GLY A 100 34.39 27.34 31.00
C GLY A 100 34.81 27.60 32.45
N GLU A 101 34.43 26.73 33.39
CA GLU A 101 34.92 26.74 34.78
C GLU A 101 35.98 25.65 34.98
N GLU A 102 37.11 25.76 34.27
CA GLU A 102 38.42 25.20 34.65
C GLU A 102 39.54 26.18 34.23
#